data_AF-A0A929BWV9-F1
#
_entry.id   AF-A0A929BWV9-F1
#
_cell.length_a   1.000
_cell.length_b   1.000
_cell.length_c   1.000
_cell.angle_alpha   90.00
_cell.angle_beta   90.00
_cell.angle_gamma   90.00
#
_symmetry.space_group_name_H-M   'P 1'
#
loop_
_entity.id
_entity.type
_entity.pdbx_description
1 polymer ?
#
loop_
_entity_poly.entity_id
_entity_poly.type
_entity_poly.pdbx_seq_one_letter_code
_entity_poly.pdbx_strand_id
1 'polypeptide(L)'
;MKRILSVTLILGSLLFFLSSCAPGVSPDEYRALQAELDGAQHEIGEMAEDLAQLEADYQGLEDDYASLQGDYQSSQTSYQKLIERLEQSALVDISWPELKEFLEQDDTDRLTYVEGSFDCSGFAITLRDSAARCNIRCAYVEIEFFVEGGHALNAFETTDRGLVYVDSTEADQIAYVKLNEPYGQVSLDGVKSECIACSGDPAEFWGPLDYMTHSNPFSYSYYPDYQRRVKFHSESIDAYNEAVEKYNNGSKKWSYAQLTAWLDNIKALEEDLGSTFYQQGDKVKNIEAYWN
;
A
#
# COMPACT_ATOMS: atom_id res chain seq x y z
N MET A 1 -42.32 36.01 -0.71
CA MET A 1 -43.39 36.82 -1.34
C MET A 1 -44.00 36.04 -2.51
N LYS A 2 -45.16 35.40 -2.33
CA LYS A 2 -46.14 35.12 -3.39
C LYS A 2 -47.44 34.60 -2.75
N ARG A 3 -48.40 35.54 -2.69
CA ARG A 3 -49.85 35.45 -2.56
C ARG A 3 -50.47 34.07 -2.25
N ILE A 4 -50.85 33.86 -1.00
CA ILE A 4 -51.96 32.99 -0.62
C ILE A 4 -53.24 33.74 -1.02
N LEU A 5 -53.83 33.38 -2.15
CA LEU A 5 -55.15 33.88 -2.56
C LEU A 5 -56.23 33.14 -1.78
N SER A 6 -57.09 33.91 -1.12
CA SER A 6 -58.29 33.45 -0.39
C SER A 6 -59.14 32.46 -1.20
N VAL A 7 -59.30 31.25 -0.68
CA VAL A 7 -60.31 30.27 -1.15
C VAL A 7 -61.59 30.32 -0.29
N THR A 8 -61.67 31.19 0.71
CA THR A 8 -62.86 31.36 1.58
C THR A 8 -64.01 32.20 0.97
N LEU A 9 -64.13 32.24 -0.36
CA LEU A 9 -65.19 33.01 -1.03
C LEU A 9 -65.90 32.23 -2.16
N ILE A 10 -66.20 30.95 -1.97
CA ILE A 10 -67.15 30.20 -2.83
C ILE A 10 -68.11 29.36 -1.97
N LEU A 11 -68.54 29.89 -0.81
CA LEU A 11 -69.60 29.29 0.00
C LEU A 11 -70.85 30.19 0.15
N GLY A 12 -70.91 31.34 -0.53
CA GLY A 12 -71.91 32.38 -0.25
C GLY A 12 -72.79 32.85 -1.41
N SER A 13 -72.66 32.32 -2.63
CA SER A 13 -73.26 32.99 -3.81
C SER A 13 -73.83 32.07 -4.88
N LEU A 14 -74.53 30.99 -4.49
CA LEU A 14 -75.35 30.23 -5.44
C LEU A 14 -76.66 29.74 -4.80
N LEU A 15 -77.33 30.62 -4.04
CA LEU A 15 -78.61 30.33 -3.39
C LEU A 15 -79.66 31.40 -3.71
N PHE A 16 -79.67 31.94 -4.93
CA PHE A 16 -80.81 32.70 -5.44
C PHE A 16 -80.86 32.57 -6.96
N PHE A 17 -82.04 32.19 -7.46
CA PHE A 17 -82.41 31.94 -8.86
C PHE A 17 -82.02 30.56 -9.42
N LEU A 18 -82.93 29.59 -9.27
CA LEU A 18 -83.58 28.89 -10.39
C LEU A 18 -84.77 28.10 -9.85
N SER A 19 -85.97 28.66 -10.02
CA SER A 19 -87.23 27.92 -9.98
C SER A 19 -87.59 27.59 -11.42
N SER A 20 -87.86 26.30 -11.68
CA SER A 20 -88.51 25.70 -12.86
C SER A 20 -87.67 24.60 -13.53
N CYS A 21 -88.09 23.36 -13.26
CA CYS A 21 -87.82 22.12 -14.00
C CYS A 21 -86.37 21.59 -14.01
N ALA A 22 -86.02 20.88 -12.94
CA ALA A 22 -85.09 19.74 -13.00
C ALA A 22 -85.83 18.52 -12.41
N PRO A 23 -85.65 17.30 -12.96
CA PRO A 23 -86.17 16.09 -12.30
C PRO A 23 -85.59 16.06 -10.88
N GLY A 24 -86.45 15.89 -9.88
CA GLY A 24 -86.01 15.82 -8.49
C GLY A 24 -85.01 14.69 -8.35
N VAL A 25 -83.76 15.05 -8.07
CA VAL A 25 -82.67 14.11 -7.79
C VAL A 25 -83.21 13.13 -6.75
N SER A 26 -83.22 11.85 -7.10
CA SER A 26 -83.78 10.84 -6.22
C SER A 26 -82.95 10.78 -4.93
N PRO A 27 -83.53 10.40 -3.78
CA PRO A 27 -82.76 10.21 -2.54
C PRO A 27 -81.57 9.24 -2.68
N ASP A 28 -81.56 8.39 -3.70
CA ASP A 28 -80.47 7.47 -4.01
C ASP A 28 -79.35 8.16 -4.79
N GLU A 29 -79.68 9.03 -5.76
CA GLU A 29 -78.70 9.86 -6.48
C GLU A 29 -78.01 10.87 -5.55
N TYR A 30 -78.75 11.46 -4.60
CA TYR A 30 -78.15 12.34 -3.60
C TYR A 30 -77.17 11.59 -2.68
N ARG A 31 -77.53 10.37 -2.24
CA ARG A 31 -76.65 9.53 -1.43
C ARG A 31 -75.40 9.08 -2.18
N ALA A 32 -75.52 8.79 -3.48
CA ALA A 32 -74.38 8.47 -4.34
C ALA A 32 -73.42 9.66 -4.47
N LEU A 33 -73.95 10.86 -4.74
CA LEU A 33 -73.15 12.09 -4.83
C LEU A 33 -72.45 12.43 -3.50
N GLN A 34 -73.14 12.20 -2.37
CA GLN A 34 -72.57 12.41 -1.04
C GLN A 34 -71.39 11.46 -0.80
N ALA A 35 -71.52 10.19 -1.17
CA ALA A 35 -70.44 9.20 -1.06
C ALA A 35 -69.25 9.51 -1.98
N GLU A 36 -69.50 9.99 -3.20
CA GLU A 36 -68.44 10.47 -4.10
C GLU A 36 -67.72 11.70 -3.53
N LEU A 37 -68.45 12.63 -2.93
CA LEU A 37 -67.86 13.81 -2.28
C LEU A 37 -67.00 13.40 -1.08
N ASP A 38 -67.49 12.50 -0.24
CA ASP A 38 -66.75 11.99 0.92
C ASP A 38 -65.48 11.22 0.48
N GLY A 39 -65.58 10.44 -0.61
CA GLY A 39 -64.43 9.75 -1.21
C GLY A 39 -63.39 10.71 -1.78
N ALA A 40 -63.82 11.73 -2.53
CA ALA A 40 -62.93 12.76 -3.06
C ALA A 40 -62.26 13.58 -1.94
N GLN A 41 -62.98 13.84 -0.83
CA GLN A 41 -62.41 14.50 0.35
C GLN A 41 -61.34 13.64 1.02
N HIS A 42 -61.52 12.32 1.06
CA HIS A 42 -60.52 11.39 1.59
C HIS A 42 -59.25 11.36 0.73
N GLU A 43 -59.38 11.23 -0.59
CA GLU A 43 -58.24 11.26 -1.53
C GLU A 43 -57.48 12.59 -1.46
N ILE A 44 -58.19 13.72 -1.32
CA ILE A 44 -57.55 15.03 -1.10
C ILE A 44 -56.75 15.05 0.20
N GLY A 45 -57.24 14.37 1.25
CA GLY A 45 -56.53 14.20 2.51
C GLY A 45 -55.24 13.41 2.34
N GLU A 46 -55.29 12.25 1.69
CA GLU A 46 -54.12 11.41 1.42
C GLU A 46 -53.07 12.14 0.57
N MET A 47 -53.50 12.80 -0.51
CA MET A 47 -52.59 13.59 -1.35
C MET A 47 -51.97 14.77 -0.60
N ALA A 48 -52.66 15.36 0.37
CA ALA A 48 -52.11 16.44 1.19
C ALA A 48 -51.03 15.92 2.16
N GLU A 49 -51.21 14.71 2.70
CA GLU A 49 -50.19 14.04 3.52
C GLU A 49 -48.96 13.65 2.69
N ASP A 50 -49.16 13.07 1.51
CA ASP A 50 -48.07 12.74 0.57
C ASP A 50 -47.28 13.99 0.15
N LEU A 51 -47.97 15.10 -0.12
CA LEU A 51 -47.32 16.36 -0.48
C LEU A 51 -46.48 16.91 0.68
N ALA A 52 -46.98 16.83 1.91
CA ALA A 52 -46.25 17.25 3.09
C ALA A 52 -45.00 16.39 3.34
N GLN A 53 -45.11 15.07 3.10
CA GLN A 53 -43.96 14.17 3.21
C GLN A 53 -42.92 14.46 2.12
N LEU A 54 -43.35 14.68 0.88
CA LEU A 54 -42.44 15.00 -0.22
C LEU A 54 -41.72 16.34 0.00
N GLU A 55 -42.39 17.34 0.57
CA GLU A 55 -41.76 18.61 0.96
C GLU A 55 -40.71 18.42 2.06
N ALA A 56 -40.97 17.55 3.05
CA ALA A 56 -40.01 17.21 4.09
C ALA A 56 -38.79 16.46 3.54
N ASP A 57 -39.01 15.48 2.65
CA ASP A 57 -37.94 14.72 2.00
C ASP A 57 -37.07 15.63 1.11
N TYR A 58 -37.70 16.57 0.41
CA TYR A 58 -36.98 17.55 -0.41
C TYR A 58 -36.09 18.47 0.44
N GLN A 59 -36.59 18.94 1.58
CA GLN A 59 -35.77 19.72 2.52
C GLN A 59 -34.61 18.91 3.08
N GLY A 60 -34.85 17.65 3.46
CA GLY A 60 -33.78 16.76 3.91
C GLY A 60 -32.69 16.56 2.85
N LEU A 61 -33.08 16.38 1.59
CA LEU A 61 -32.14 16.24 0.48
C LEU A 61 -31.35 17.54 0.21
N GLU A 62 -31.97 18.71 0.38
CA GLU A 62 -31.31 20.01 0.24
C GLU A 62 -30.24 20.22 1.33
N ASP A 63 -30.55 19.83 2.57
CA ASP A 63 -29.62 19.86 3.71
C ASP A 63 -28.44 18.90 3.50
N ASP A 64 -28.70 17.66 3.06
CA ASP A 64 -27.68 16.66 2.75
C ASP A 64 -26.74 17.15 1.63
N TYR A 65 -27.31 17.76 0.58
CA TYR A 65 -26.54 18.32 -0.52
C TYR A 65 -25.64 19.47 -0.06
N ALA A 66 -26.14 20.35 0.81
CA ALA A 66 -25.36 21.43 1.39
C ALA A 66 -24.20 20.90 2.25
N SER A 67 -24.44 19.85 3.06
CA SER A 67 -23.40 19.19 3.85
C SER A 67 -22.32 18.59 2.95
N LEU A 68 -22.72 17.82 1.93
CA LEU A 68 -21.79 17.20 0.98
C LEU A 68 -20.94 18.23 0.24
N GLN A 69 -21.53 19.37 -0.12
CA GLN A 69 -20.79 20.47 -0.75
C GLN A 69 -19.74 21.07 0.21
N GLY A 70 -20.07 21.22 1.49
CA GLY A 70 -19.14 21.65 2.54
C GLY A 70 -17.98 20.69 2.74
N ASP A 71 -18.27 19.39 2.77
CA ASP A 71 -17.24 18.34 2.89
C ASP A 71 -16.31 18.33 1.67
N TYR A 72 -16.87 18.45 0.47
CA TYR A 72 -16.08 18.51 -0.76
C TYR A 72 -15.12 19.71 -0.79
N GLN A 73 -15.59 20.90 -0.41
CA GLN A 73 -14.75 22.10 -0.30
C GLN A 73 -13.65 21.94 0.77
N SER A 74 -13.97 21.34 1.91
CA SER A 74 -13.01 21.04 2.96
C SER A 74 -11.93 20.06 2.47
N SER A 75 -12.33 19.03 1.73
CA SER A 75 -11.41 18.07 1.11
C SER A 75 -10.50 18.75 0.08
N GLN A 76 -11.04 19.60 -0.79
CA GLN A 76 -10.25 20.35 -1.76
C GLN A 76 -9.21 21.27 -1.09
N THR A 77 -9.61 21.94 0.00
CA THR A 77 -8.71 22.82 0.76
C THR A 77 -7.57 22.03 1.41
N SER A 78 -7.89 20.89 2.02
CA SER A 78 -6.89 19.99 2.62
C SER A 78 -5.92 19.46 1.58
N TYR A 79 -6.41 19.08 0.39
CA TYR A 79 -5.58 18.65 -0.73
C TYR A 79 -4.64 19.77 -1.21
N GLN A 80 -5.13 20.99 -1.39
CA GLN A 80 -4.29 22.13 -1.79
C GLN A 80 -3.19 22.41 -0.76
N LYS A 81 -3.50 22.36 0.54
CA LYS A 81 -2.49 22.51 1.60
C LYS A 81 -1.46 21.37 1.64
N LEU A 82 -1.83 20.17 1.19
CA LEU A 82 -0.88 19.06 1.05
C LEU A 82 0.08 19.34 -0.11
N ILE A 83 -0.44 19.76 -1.27
CA ILE A 83 0.38 20.12 -2.43
C ILE A 83 1.34 21.26 -2.09
N GLU A 84 0.86 22.32 -1.45
CA GLU A 84 1.70 23.46 -1.07
C GLU A 84 2.83 23.04 -0.11
N ARG A 85 2.56 22.14 0.84
CA ARG A 85 3.60 21.60 1.74
C ARG A 85 4.61 20.73 1.00
N LEU A 86 4.15 19.91 0.05
CA LEU A 86 5.02 19.08 -0.78
C LEU A 86 5.91 19.93 -1.69
N GLU A 87 5.37 20.98 -2.30
CA GLU A 87 6.13 21.93 -3.12
C GLU A 87 7.15 22.75 -2.30
N GLN A 88 6.89 22.92 -1.01
CA GLN A 88 7.80 23.57 -0.07
C GLN A 88 8.81 22.62 0.59
N SER A 89 8.68 21.30 0.39
CA SER A 89 9.63 20.32 0.93
C SER A 89 10.96 20.49 0.21
N ALA A 90 11.98 20.97 0.93
CA ALA A 90 13.34 21.12 0.42
C ALA A 90 14.12 19.79 0.38
N LEU A 91 13.44 18.68 0.68
CA LEU A 91 14.04 17.36 0.70
C LEU A 91 14.32 16.89 -0.73
N VAL A 92 15.50 16.31 -0.94
CA VAL A 92 15.95 15.89 -2.26
C VAL A 92 16.16 14.39 -2.34
N ASP A 93 15.93 13.86 -3.53
CA ASP A 93 16.36 12.51 -3.91
C ASP A 93 17.89 12.52 -4.09
N ILE A 94 18.58 11.52 -3.55
CA ILE A 94 20.04 11.37 -3.61
C ILE A 94 20.45 10.20 -4.50
N SER A 95 21.72 10.12 -4.91
CA SER A 95 22.23 8.95 -5.62
C SER A 95 22.42 7.75 -4.69
N TRP A 96 22.51 6.54 -5.25
CA TRP A 96 22.80 5.33 -4.48
C TRP A 96 24.10 5.42 -3.66
N PRO A 97 25.24 5.92 -4.20
CA PRO A 97 26.45 6.11 -3.39
C PRO A 97 26.25 7.05 -2.20
N GLU A 98 25.51 8.15 -2.38
CA GLU A 98 25.18 9.09 -1.29
C GLU A 98 24.25 8.45 -0.27
N LEU A 99 23.28 7.63 -0.70
CA LEU A 99 22.41 6.88 0.20
C LEU A 99 23.23 5.89 1.04
N LYS A 100 24.16 5.18 0.42
CA LYS A 100 25.03 4.25 1.15
C LYS A 100 25.90 4.97 2.18
N GLU A 101 26.50 6.11 1.81
CA GLU A 101 27.29 6.92 2.73
C GLU A 101 26.44 7.49 3.88
N PHE A 102 25.19 7.86 3.62
CA PHE A 102 24.24 8.29 4.64
C PHE A 102 23.95 7.17 5.64
N LEU A 103 23.61 5.97 5.15
CA LEU A 103 23.32 4.80 6.00
C LEU A 103 24.53 4.44 6.86
N GLU A 104 25.74 4.39 6.29
CA GLU A 104 26.97 4.10 7.04
C GLU A 104 27.28 5.10 8.18
N GLN A 105 26.77 6.33 8.09
CA GLN A 105 26.92 7.38 9.11
C GLN A 105 25.76 7.45 10.10
N ASP A 106 24.60 6.93 9.73
CA ASP A 106 23.43 6.89 10.59
C ASP A 106 23.55 5.75 11.60
N ASP A 107 23.07 5.98 12.83
CA ASP A 107 23.19 5.00 13.92
C ASP A 107 21.86 4.28 14.20
N THR A 108 20.84 4.41 13.33
CA THR A 108 19.51 3.81 13.56
C THR A 108 19.60 2.30 13.69
N ASP A 109 20.43 1.64 12.88
CA ASP A 109 20.63 0.19 12.89
C ASP A 109 21.31 -0.34 14.17
N ARG A 110 21.93 0.55 14.95
CA ARG A 110 22.58 0.23 16.25
C ARG A 110 21.63 0.37 17.43
N LEU A 111 20.40 0.84 17.22
CA LEU A 111 19.40 0.96 18.28
C LEU A 111 18.91 -0.43 18.71
N THR A 112 18.43 -0.52 19.95
CA THR A 112 17.93 -1.79 20.49
C THR A 112 16.46 -1.95 20.15
N TYR A 113 16.12 -3.08 19.52
CA TYR A 113 14.73 -3.47 19.31
C TYR A 113 14.04 -3.79 20.64
N VAL A 114 12.90 -3.15 20.89
CA VAL A 114 12.05 -3.38 22.06
C VAL A 114 10.61 -3.56 21.60
N GLU A 115 10.14 -4.79 21.57
CA GLU A 115 8.78 -5.14 21.12
C GLU A 115 7.71 -4.29 21.85
N GLY A 116 6.79 -3.69 21.08
CA GLY A 116 5.72 -2.84 21.60
C GLY A 116 6.14 -1.47 22.14
N SER A 117 7.43 -1.10 22.01
CA SER A 117 7.95 0.21 22.44
C SER A 117 8.82 0.87 21.37
N PHE A 118 9.82 0.16 20.86
CA PHE A 118 10.72 0.58 19.78
C PHE A 118 10.93 -0.64 18.86
N ASP A 119 9.88 -0.95 18.11
CA ASP A 119 9.87 -2.01 17.11
C ASP A 119 10.22 -1.44 15.72
N CYS A 120 9.96 -2.21 14.65
CA CYS A 120 10.20 -1.81 13.26
C CYS A 120 9.67 -0.40 12.92
N SER A 121 8.54 0.01 13.50
CA SER A 121 7.99 1.35 13.27
C SER A 121 8.88 2.43 13.87
N GLY A 122 9.47 2.18 15.05
CA GLY A 122 10.44 3.06 15.69
C GLY A 122 11.69 3.26 14.85
N PHE A 123 12.26 2.17 14.31
CA PHE A 123 13.42 2.24 13.41
C PHE A 123 13.09 3.03 12.14
N ALA A 124 11.98 2.69 11.48
CA ALA A 124 11.60 3.34 10.22
C ALA A 124 11.29 4.85 10.38
N ILE A 125 10.68 5.25 11.51
CA ILE A 125 10.48 6.66 11.84
C ILE A 125 11.83 7.34 12.12
N THR A 126 12.72 6.69 12.88
CA THR A 126 14.01 7.26 13.27
C THR A 126 14.90 7.51 12.04
N LEU A 127 15.00 6.54 11.14
CA LEU A 127 15.79 6.67 9.91
C LEU A 127 15.23 7.77 9.00
N ARG A 128 13.90 7.83 8.82
CA ARG A 128 13.23 8.89 8.05
C ARG A 128 13.52 10.27 8.61
N ASP A 129 13.38 10.44 9.92
CA ASP A 129 13.61 11.73 10.57
C ASP A 129 15.09 12.12 10.53
N SER A 130 16.00 11.14 10.57
CA SER A 130 17.43 11.36 10.36
C SER A 130 17.75 11.83 8.93
N ALA A 131 17.18 11.16 7.92
CA ALA A 131 17.28 11.54 6.52
C ALA A 131 16.78 12.98 6.30
N ALA A 132 15.63 13.33 6.89
CA ALA A 132 15.07 14.68 6.80
C ALA A 132 15.99 15.76 7.40
N ARG A 133 16.71 15.48 8.50
CA ARG A 133 17.72 16.40 9.06
C ARG A 133 18.91 16.62 8.13
N CYS A 134 19.19 15.67 7.24
CA CYS A 134 20.18 15.76 6.18
C CYS A 134 19.61 16.29 4.86
N ASN A 135 18.35 16.77 4.84
CA ASN A 135 17.62 17.19 3.64
C ASN A 135 17.40 16.08 2.60
N ILE A 136 17.39 14.82 3.03
CA ILE A 136 17.18 13.66 2.17
C ILE A 136 15.71 13.26 2.23
N ARG A 137 15.09 13.06 1.06
CA ARG A 137 13.72 12.58 0.94
C ARG A 137 13.66 11.08 1.25
N CYS A 138 12.72 10.68 2.10
CA CYS A 138 12.59 9.32 2.59
C CYS A 138 11.13 9.02 2.93
N ALA A 139 10.59 7.92 2.40
CA ALA A 139 9.28 7.44 2.78
C ALA A 139 9.35 6.56 4.04
N TYR A 140 8.31 6.64 4.86
CA TYR A 140 7.95 5.56 5.78
C TYR A 140 7.10 4.55 5.00
N VAL A 141 7.38 3.26 5.12
CA VAL A 141 6.68 2.20 4.38
C VAL A 141 6.10 1.19 5.35
N GLU A 142 4.81 0.91 5.21
CA GLU A 142 4.13 -0.18 5.89
C GLU A 142 3.94 -1.36 4.95
N ILE A 143 4.21 -2.56 5.47
CA ILE A 143 4.05 -3.83 4.78
C ILE A 143 3.06 -4.65 5.58
N GLU A 144 1.99 -5.10 4.94
CA GLU A 144 1.08 -6.09 5.50
C GLU A 144 1.43 -7.47 4.92
N PHE A 145 1.46 -8.51 5.76
CA PHE A 145 1.63 -9.89 5.31
C PHE A 145 0.28 -10.61 5.18
N PHE A 146 0.27 -11.76 4.49
CA PHE A 146 -0.92 -12.63 4.43
C PHE A 146 -1.19 -13.39 5.74
N VAL A 147 -0.18 -13.49 6.61
CA VAL A 147 -0.31 -13.99 7.98
C VAL A 147 -0.57 -12.82 8.93
N GLU A 148 -0.97 -13.09 10.17
CA GLU A 148 -1.08 -12.02 11.17
C GLU A 148 0.31 -11.38 11.41
N GLY A 149 0.39 -10.07 11.22
CA GLY A 149 1.61 -9.30 11.38
C GLY A 149 1.79 -8.26 10.28
N GLY A 150 2.75 -7.37 10.50
CA GLY A 150 3.18 -6.38 9.52
C GLY A 150 4.63 -6.01 9.79
N HIS A 151 5.20 -5.21 8.89
CA HIS A 151 6.55 -4.70 9.04
C HIS A 151 6.61 -3.25 8.59
N ALA A 152 7.52 -2.48 9.17
CA ALA A 152 7.74 -1.09 8.79
C ALA A 152 9.20 -0.88 8.41
N LEU A 153 9.43 -0.17 7.30
CA LEU A 153 10.75 0.12 6.76
C LEU A 153 10.75 1.45 6.00
N ASN A 154 11.82 1.77 5.28
CA ASN A 154 11.93 3.00 4.51
C ASN A 154 12.07 2.79 3.01
N ALA A 155 11.70 3.80 2.23
CA ALA A 155 12.00 3.84 0.80
C ALA A 155 12.66 5.16 0.41
N PHE A 156 13.63 5.06 -0.49
CA PHE A 156 14.38 6.17 -1.06
C PHE A 156 14.25 6.09 -2.58
N GLU A 157 13.75 7.16 -3.22
CA GLU A 157 13.86 7.29 -4.67
C GLU A 157 15.27 7.79 -4.96
N THR A 158 16.09 6.95 -5.59
CA THR A 158 17.47 7.34 -5.92
C THR A 158 17.55 7.92 -7.33
N THR A 159 18.42 8.90 -7.52
CA THR A 159 18.55 9.60 -8.80
C THR A 159 19.14 8.74 -9.93
N ASP A 160 19.81 7.63 -9.59
CA ASP A 160 20.55 6.77 -10.54
C ASP A 160 20.13 5.29 -10.53
N ARG A 161 19.44 4.81 -9.48
CA ARG A 161 19.03 3.39 -9.35
C ARG A 161 17.53 3.19 -9.15
N GLY A 162 16.76 4.27 -9.11
CA GLY A 162 15.33 4.26 -8.86
C GLY A 162 14.99 3.98 -7.40
N LEU A 163 13.81 3.42 -7.16
CA LEU A 163 13.33 3.12 -5.81
C LEU A 163 14.15 2.02 -5.11
N VAL A 164 14.63 2.32 -3.91
CA VAL A 164 15.35 1.41 -3.02
C VAL A 164 14.62 1.33 -1.70
N TYR A 165 14.31 0.12 -1.24
CA TYR A 165 13.76 -0.12 0.09
C TYR A 165 14.89 -0.47 1.06
N VAL A 166 14.90 0.18 2.21
CA VAL A 166 15.91 0.02 3.26
C VAL A 166 15.21 -0.41 4.54
N ASP A 167 15.70 -1.49 5.12
CA ASP A 167 15.31 -1.93 6.46
C ASP A 167 16.51 -1.78 7.39
N SER A 168 16.32 -1.04 8.48
CA SER A 168 17.35 -0.75 9.48
C SER A 168 17.06 -1.42 10.83
N THR A 169 16.13 -2.37 10.89
CA THR A 169 15.67 -2.97 12.17
C THR A 169 16.75 -3.78 12.89
N GLU A 170 17.61 -4.48 12.16
CA GLU A 170 18.69 -5.31 12.73
C GLU A 170 20.10 -4.89 12.26
N ALA A 171 20.17 -4.35 11.06
CA ALA A 171 21.35 -3.81 10.38
C ALA A 171 20.81 -2.99 9.19
N ASP A 172 21.63 -2.16 8.57
CA ASP A 172 21.25 -1.58 7.28
C ASP A 172 21.21 -2.66 6.18
N GLN A 173 20.01 -2.90 5.65
CA GLN A 173 19.73 -3.93 4.66
C GLN A 173 18.87 -3.39 3.53
N ILE A 174 19.02 -3.97 2.34
CA ILE A 174 18.13 -3.75 1.21
C ILE A 174 16.98 -4.73 1.28
N ALA A 175 15.78 -4.18 1.39
CA ALA A 175 14.55 -4.95 1.38
C ALA A 175 14.03 -5.18 -0.05
N TYR A 176 13.52 -6.37 -0.30
CA TYR A 176 12.90 -6.78 -1.55
C TYR A 176 11.43 -7.06 -1.29
N VAL A 177 10.58 -6.14 -1.76
CA VAL A 177 9.12 -6.18 -1.56
C VAL A 177 8.41 -6.28 -2.89
N LYS A 178 7.44 -7.19 -2.99
CA LYS A 178 6.54 -7.33 -4.13
C LYS A 178 5.28 -8.06 -3.70
N LEU A 179 4.11 -7.54 -4.11
CA LEU A 179 2.81 -8.14 -3.79
C LEU A 179 2.78 -9.62 -4.18
N ASN A 180 2.24 -10.45 -3.29
CA ASN A 180 2.11 -11.91 -3.38
C ASN A 180 3.43 -12.70 -3.37
N GLU A 181 4.57 -12.04 -3.22
CA GLU A 181 5.88 -12.67 -3.11
C GLU A 181 6.39 -12.61 -1.66
N PRO A 182 7.31 -13.50 -1.26
CA PRO A 182 7.97 -13.41 0.04
C PRO A 182 8.74 -12.11 0.22
N TYR A 183 8.66 -11.54 1.41
CA TYR A 183 9.58 -10.48 1.83
C TYR A 183 11.01 -10.99 1.89
N GLY A 184 11.94 -10.18 1.38
CA GLY A 184 13.36 -10.51 1.36
C GLY A 184 14.23 -9.38 1.87
N GLN A 185 15.37 -9.73 2.43
CA GLN A 185 16.43 -8.81 2.84
C GLN A 185 17.76 -9.31 2.30
N VAL A 186 18.63 -8.38 1.92
CA VAL A 186 20.03 -8.62 1.59
C VAL A 186 20.86 -7.51 2.22
N SER A 187 22.02 -7.84 2.77
CA SER A 187 22.94 -6.84 3.32
C SER A 187 23.40 -5.83 2.25
N LEU A 188 23.76 -4.62 2.67
CA LEU A 188 24.25 -3.57 1.76
C LEU A 188 25.47 -4.01 0.92
N ASP A 189 26.32 -4.88 1.45
CA ASP A 189 27.52 -5.41 0.77
C ASP A 189 27.23 -6.63 -0.12
N GLY A 190 26.09 -7.29 0.07
CA GLY A 190 25.63 -8.41 -0.77
C GLY A 190 24.91 -7.98 -2.05
N VAL A 191 24.46 -6.73 -2.13
CA VAL A 191 23.78 -6.18 -3.33
C VAL A 191 24.79 -5.71 -4.36
N LYS A 192 25.02 -6.54 -5.38
CA LYS A 192 26.00 -6.28 -6.46
C LYS A 192 25.36 -6.29 -7.84
N SER A 193 25.75 -5.32 -8.68
CA SER A 193 25.33 -5.29 -10.09
C SER A 193 26.03 -6.37 -10.92
N GLU A 194 27.26 -6.77 -10.56
CA GLU A 194 27.97 -7.91 -11.15
C GLU A 194 28.28 -8.91 -10.04
N CYS A 195 27.93 -10.18 -10.23
CA CYS A 195 28.06 -11.23 -9.23
C CYS A 195 28.38 -12.59 -9.86
N ILE A 196 28.77 -13.56 -9.04
CA ILE A 196 29.11 -14.91 -9.51
C ILE A 196 27.84 -15.64 -9.95
N ALA A 197 27.81 -16.12 -11.20
CA ALA A 197 26.58 -16.60 -11.86
C ALA A 197 26.01 -17.92 -11.29
N CYS A 198 26.84 -18.73 -10.63
CA CYS A 198 26.43 -19.99 -9.99
C CYS A 198 25.59 -20.92 -10.89
N SER A 199 25.93 -21.01 -12.19
CA SER A 199 25.16 -21.69 -13.23
C SER A 199 25.56 -23.16 -13.48
N GLY A 200 26.51 -23.69 -12.71
CA GLY A 200 27.08 -25.03 -12.87
C GLY A 200 26.61 -26.06 -11.83
N ASP A 201 27.37 -27.15 -11.71
CA ASP A 201 27.20 -28.12 -10.62
C ASP A 201 27.98 -27.64 -9.38
N PRO A 202 27.35 -27.44 -8.21
CA PRO A 202 28.05 -27.16 -6.96
C PRO A 202 29.18 -28.16 -6.69
N ALA A 203 28.99 -29.43 -7.06
CA ALA A 203 29.97 -30.51 -6.92
C ALA A 203 31.10 -30.48 -7.95
N GLU A 204 31.16 -29.44 -8.80
CA GLU A 204 32.25 -29.14 -9.75
C GLU A 204 32.73 -27.69 -9.65
N PHE A 205 32.49 -27.01 -8.53
CA PHE A 205 32.78 -25.59 -8.33
C PHE A 205 34.27 -25.27 -8.08
N TRP A 206 35.17 -25.93 -8.80
CA TRP A 206 36.62 -25.67 -8.87
C TRP A 206 37.08 -25.13 -10.24
N GLY A 207 36.15 -24.99 -11.18
CA GLY A 207 36.42 -24.40 -12.50
C GLY A 207 36.59 -22.87 -12.45
N PRO A 208 36.86 -22.24 -13.61
CA PRO A 208 36.82 -20.79 -13.72
C PRO A 208 35.47 -20.22 -13.27
N LEU A 209 35.48 -19.08 -12.59
CA LEU A 209 34.27 -18.38 -12.17
C LEU A 209 33.63 -17.67 -13.35
N ASP A 210 32.34 -17.93 -13.55
CA ASP A 210 31.49 -17.17 -14.45
C ASP A 210 30.75 -16.07 -13.68
N TYR A 211 30.56 -14.93 -14.33
CA TYR A 211 29.91 -13.75 -13.77
C TYR A 211 28.64 -13.40 -14.55
N MET A 212 27.68 -12.81 -13.86
CA MET A 212 26.45 -12.28 -14.43
C MET A 212 26.23 -10.83 -14.00
N THR A 213 25.53 -10.06 -14.84
CA THR A 213 25.21 -8.66 -14.57
C THR A 213 23.71 -8.46 -14.41
N HIS A 214 23.31 -7.82 -13.32
CA HIS A 214 21.97 -7.31 -13.08
C HIS A 214 21.89 -5.83 -13.42
N SER A 215 20.97 -5.47 -14.32
CA SER A 215 20.72 -4.08 -14.70
C SER A 215 20.17 -3.23 -13.54
N ASN A 216 19.36 -3.85 -12.66
CA ASN A 216 18.86 -3.21 -11.45
C ASN A 216 18.87 -4.22 -10.27
N PRO A 217 19.91 -4.18 -9.42
CA PRO A 217 20.02 -5.07 -8.27
C PRO A 217 19.07 -4.73 -7.11
N PHE A 218 18.30 -3.64 -7.20
CA PHE A 218 17.26 -3.26 -6.24
C PHE A 218 15.85 -3.71 -6.66
N SER A 219 15.72 -4.24 -7.89
CA SER A 219 14.46 -4.83 -8.34
C SER A 219 14.20 -6.18 -7.66
N TYR A 220 12.93 -6.52 -7.44
CA TYR A 220 12.57 -7.83 -6.85
C TYR A 220 13.13 -9.02 -7.63
N SER A 221 13.31 -8.92 -8.95
CA SER A 221 13.91 -10.00 -9.76
C SER A 221 15.35 -10.35 -9.36
N TYR A 222 16.07 -9.47 -8.67
CA TYR A 222 17.39 -9.78 -8.12
C TYR A 222 17.31 -10.81 -6.98
N TYR A 223 16.26 -10.75 -6.16
CA TYR A 223 16.18 -11.51 -4.92
C TYR A 223 16.12 -13.03 -5.14
N PRO A 224 15.28 -13.58 -6.05
CA PRO A 224 15.32 -15.01 -6.38
C PRO A 224 16.68 -15.49 -6.90
N ASP A 225 17.45 -14.62 -7.57
CA ASP A 225 18.77 -14.94 -8.09
C ASP A 225 19.80 -14.97 -6.95
N TYR A 226 19.74 -14.02 -6.01
CA TYR A 226 20.48 -14.05 -4.76
C TYR A 226 20.19 -15.34 -3.96
N GLN A 227 18.92 -15.71 -3.80
CA GLN A 227 18.52 -16.95 -3.11
C GLN A 227 19.14 -18.21 -3.74
N ARG A 228 19.18 -18.28 -5.08
CA ARG A 228 19.83 -19.41 -5.78
C ARG A 228 21.33 -19.46 -5.51
N ARG A 229 22.02 -18.31 -5.46
CA ARG A 229 23.46 -18.23 -5.14
C ARG A 229 23.75 -18.65 -3.70
N VAL A 230 22.92 -18.25 -2.73
CA VAL A 230 23.03 -18.70 -1.33
C VAL A 230 22.88 -20.22 -1.24
N LYS A 231 21.89 -20.79 -1.93
CA LYS A 231 21.69 -22.25 -1.99
C LYS A 231 22.89 -22.95 -2.62
N PHE A 232 23.38 -22.43 -3.75
CA PHE A 232 24.56 -22.95 -4.43
C PHE A 232 25.81 -22.94 -3.54
N HIS A 233 26.01 -21.89 -2.74
CA HIS A 233 27.10 -21.79 -1.78
C HIS A 233 27.04 -22.91 -0.74
N SER A 234 25.87 -23.13 -0.12
CA SER A 234 25.66 -24.22 0.84
C SER A 234 25.92 -25.59 0.21
N GLU A 235 25.38 -25.85 -0.97
CA GLU A 235 25.56 -27.12 -1.69
C GLU A 235 27.03 -27.35 -2.09
N SER A 236 27.75 -26.27 -2.43
CA SER A 236 29.18 -26.32 -2.75
C SER A 236 30.02 -26.68 -1.53
N ILE A 237 29.69 -26.14 -0.35
CA ILE A 237 30.35 -26.49 0.91
C ILE A 237 30.15 -27.98 1.24
N ASP A 238 28.91 -28.48 1.15
CA ASP A 238 28.61 -29.88 1.42
C ASP A 238 29.36 -30.82 0.47
N ALA A 239 29.32 -30.51 -0.82
CA ALA A 239 30.00 -31.31 -1.85
C ALA A 239 31.54 -31.24 -1.71
N TYR A 240 32.09 -30.08 -1.34
CA TYR A 240 33.51 -29.92 -1.04
C TYR A 240 33.93 -30.78 0.15
N ASN A 241 33.17 -30.74 1.25
CA ASN A 241 33.46 -31.52 2.45
C ASN A 241 33.45 -33.03 2.15
N GLU A 242 32.45 -33.52 1.40
CA GLU A 242 32.39 -34.91 0.95
C GLU A 242 33.59 -35.28 0.05
N ALA A 243 33.98 -34.39 -0.87
CA ALA A 243 35.12 -34.61 -1.75
C ALA A 243 36.45 -34.68 -0.99
N VAL A 244 36.65 -33.80 0.01
CA VAL A 244 37.81 -33.81 0.90
C VAL A 244 37.85 -35.10 1.72
N GLU A 245 36.74 -35.54 2.28
CA GLU A 245 36.66 -36.81 3.02
C GLU A 245 37.08 -38.00 2.14
N LYS A 246 36.50 -38.09 0.93
CA LYS A 246 36.86 -39.15 -0.03
C LYS A 246 38.32 -39.08 -0.45
N TYR A 247 38.86 -37.89 -0.68
CA TYR A 247 40.27 -37.69 -1.01
C TYR A 247 41.19 -38.17 0.13
N ASN A 248 40.86 -37.81 1.38
CA ASN A 248 41.59 -38.24 2.57
C ASN A 248 41.52 -39.77 2.77
N ASN A 249 40.42 -40.41 2.34
CA ASN A 249 40.26 -41.86 2.31
C ASN A 249 40.92 -42.54 1.08
N GLY A 250 41.73 -41.82 0.31
CA GLY A 250 42.55 -42.36 -0.77
C GLY A 250 41.97 -42.27 -2.17
N SER A 251 40.78 -41.67 -2.35
CA SER A 251 40.21 -41.42 -3.67
C SER A 251 41.15 -40.56 -4.53
N LYS A 252 41.20 -40.84 -5.83
CA LYS A 252 41.94 -40.07 -6.84
C LYS A 252 41.02 -39.34 -7.82
N LYS A 253 39.72 -39.26 -7.52
CA LYS A 253 38.74 -38.55 -8.35
C LYS A 253 39.07 -37.06 -8.48
N TRP A 254 39.59 -36.44 -7.42
CA TRP A 254 40.00 -35.04 -7.40
C TRP A 254 41.50 -34.92 -7.11
N SER A 255 42.15 -33.95 -7.75
CA SER A 255 43.50 -33.53 -7.40
C SER A 255 43.48 -32.55 -6.23
N TYR A 256 44.60 -32.45 -5.50
CA TYR A 256 44.76 -31.43 -4.46
C TYR A 256 44.53 -30.01 -5.00
N ALA A 257 45.02 -29.73 -6.21
CA ALA A 257 44.83 -28.43 -6.87
C ALA A 257 43.35 -28.11 -7.13
N GLN A 258 42.54 -29.11 -7.52
CA GLN A 258 41.10 -28.91 -7.68
C GLN A 258 40.41 -28.63 -6.35
N LEU A 259 40.77 -29.35 -5.28
CA LEU A 259 40.21 -29.09 -3.95
C LEU A 259 40.61 -27.70 -3.44
N THR A 260 41.84 -27.25 -3.67
CA THR A 260 42.26 -25.88 -3.34
C THR A 260 41.45 -24.85 -4.12
N ALA A 261 41.35 -24.99 -5.45
CA ALA A 261 40.59 -24.07 -6.29
C ALA A 261 39.09 -24.03 -5.91
N TRP A 262 38.52 -25.17 -5.50
CA TRP A 262 37.15 -25.22 -5.00
C TRP A 262 36.98 -24.39 -3.73
N LEU A 263 37.88 -24.55 -2.76
CA LEU A 263 37.83 -23.78 -1.52
C LEU A 263 37.98 -22.28 -1.77
N ASP A 264 38.85 -21.90 -2.71
CA ASP A 264 39.04 -20.50 -3.10
C ASP A 264 37.78 -19.93 -3.76
N ASN A 265 37.11 -20.69 -4.63
CA ASN A 265 35.83 -20.31 -5.23
C ASN A 265 34.70 -20.19 -4.19
N ILE A 266 34.65 -21.09 -3.19
CA ILE A 266 33.68 -21.00 -2.08
C ILE A 266 33.86 -19.68 -1.32
N LYS A 267 35.10 -19.33 -0.96
CA LYS A 267 35.41 -18.07 -0.28
C LYS A 267 35.06 -16.84 -1.13
N ALA A 268 35.36 -16.90 -2.43
CA ALA A 268 34.99 -15.83 -3.36
C ALA A 268 33.46 -15.65 -3.43
N LEU A 269 32.69 -16.74 -3.38
CA LEU A 269 31.23 -16.69 -3.33
C LEU A 269 30.70 -16.20 -1.99
N GLU A 270 31.34 -16.56 -0.87
CA GLU A 270 31.02 -16.01 0.45
C GLU A 270 31.19 -14.47 0.47
N GLU A 271 32.30 -13.96 -0.06
CA GLU A 271 32.54 -12.52 -0.23
C GLU A 271 31.58 -11.88 -1.26
N ASP A 272 31.15 -12.63 -2.29
CA ASP A 272 30.16 -12.18 -3.28
C ASP A 272 28.77 -11.99 -2.67
N LEU A 273 28.38 -12.88 -1.77
CA LEU A 273 27.08 -12.88 -1.10
C LEU A 273 26.95 -11.83 0.01
N GLY A 274 28.08 -11.35 0.55
CA GLY A 274 28.13 -10.32 1.60
C GLY A 274 27.83 -10.85 2.99
N SER A 275 27.80 -9.93 3.97
CA SER A 275 27.51 -10.23 5.36
C SER A 275 26.15 -10.93 5.53
N THR A 276 26.16 -12.12 6.11
CA THR A 276 25.03 -13.05 6.02
C THR A 276 23.95 -12.72 7.02
N PHE A 277 22.81 -12.23 6.53
CA PHE A 277 21.51 -12.47 7.14
C PHE A 277 20.55 -12.91 6.03
N TYR A 278 19.97 -14.09 6.20
CA TYR A 278 18.96 -14.61 5.27
C TYR A 278 17.78 -15.14 6.09
N GLN A 279 16.67 -14.41 6.01
CA GLN A 279 15.37 -14.89 6.44
C GLN A 279 14.39 -14.70 5.28
N GLN A 280 13.76 -15.78 4.85
CA GLN A 280 12.61 -15.69 3.96
C GLN A 280 11.43 -15.22 4.83
N GLY A 281 10.96 -14.00 4.60
CA GLY A 281 9.78 -13.47 5.26
C GLY A 281 8.48 -14.02 4.68
N ASP A 282 7.37 -13.65 5.29
CA ASP A 282 6.04 -14.01 4.80
C ASP A 282 5.69 -13.29 3.50
N LYS A 283 4.63 -13.78 2.83
CA LYS A 283 4.16 -13.18 1.58
C LYS A 283 3.55 -11.82 1.85
N VAL A 284 3.97 -10.84 1.05
CA VAL A 284 3.47 -9.47 1.10
C VAL A 284 2.05 -9.40 0.54
N LYS A 285 1.12 -8.90 1.35
CA LYS A 285 -0.28 -8.65 1.00
C LYS A 285 -0.50 -7.21 0.54
N ASN A 286 0.11 -6.24 1.23
CA ASN A 286 -0.04 -4.82 0.93
C ASN A 286 1.29 -4.07 1.15
N ILE A 287 1.48 -2.97 0.43
CA ILE A 287 2.63 -2.07 0.56
C ILE A 287 2.11 -0.64 0.48
N GLU A 288 2.31 0.15 1.52
CA GLU A 288 1.91 1.55 1.57
C GLU A 288 3.12 2.43 1.88
N ALA A 289 3.38 3.43 1.04
CA ALA A 289 4.52 4.33 1.19
C ALA A 289 4.03 5.75 1.45
N TYR A 290 4.54 6.33 2.54
CA TYR A 290 4.21 7.64 3.06
C TYR A 290 5.43 8.56 2.92
N TRP A 291 5.50 9.26 1.79
CA TRP A 291 6.58 10.20 1.49
C TRP A 291 6.49 11.48 2.33
N ASN A 292 7.65 12.01 2.71
CA ASN A 292 7.82 13.34 3.29
C ASN A 292 8.04 14.43 2.24
#